data_AF-A0A2H9SKD3-F1
#
_entry.id   AF-A0A2H9SKD3-F1
#
_cell.length_a   1.000
_cell.length_b   1.000
_cell.length_c   1.000
_cell.angle_alpha   90.00
_cell.angle_beta   90.00
_cell.angle_gamma   90.00
#
_symmetry.space_group_name_H-M   'P 1'
#
loop_
_entity.id
_entity.type
_entity.pdbx_description
1 polymer ?
#
loop_
_entity_poly.entity_id
_entity_poly.type
_entity_poly.pdbx_seq_one_letter_code
_entity_poly.pdbx_strand_id
1 'polypeptide(L)'
;MKKIGFGILFVCISAFFPVFLCADPWGKDAELAKCPTKRIESHSASCKTPVLGMLGEKVIRFHQEVLSPADGPRSHFLPSSSQYMLEAMRKYGFFQGFSMGCDRLMRENSDPWVYPKTLDRSGTLMKWDPVP
;
A
#
# COMPACT_ATOMS: atom_id res chain seq x y z
N MET A 1 -49.26 -19.04 -11.31
CA MET A 1 -48.10 -19.74 -10.70
C MET A 1 -46.82 -19.33 -11.44
N LYS A 2 -46.16 -18.22 -11.06
CA LYS A 2 -44.85 -17.79 -11.61
C LYS A 2 -44.10 -16.95 -10.55
N LYS A 3 -43.53 -17.58 -9.53
CA LYS A 3 -42.65 -16.89 -8.54
C LYS A 3 -41.33 -17.64 -8.25
N ILE A 4 -41.12 -18.82 -8.84
CA ILE A 4 -39.99 -19.71 -8.54
C ILE A 4 -38.70 -19.36 -9.30
N GLY A 5 -38.76 -18.64 -10.41
CA GLY A 5 -37.56 -18.34 -11.23
C GLY A 5 -36.63 -17.26 -10.65
N PHE A 6 -37.16 -16.25 -9.95
CA PHE A 6 -36.36 -15.10 -9.50
C PHE A 6 -35.47 -15.43 -8.30
N GLY A 7 -35.94 -16.29 -7.39
CA GLY A 7 -35.16 -16.73 -6.23
C GLY A 7 -33.95 -17.59 -6.62
N ILE A 8 -34.10 -18.44 -7.63
CA ILE A 8 -33.00 -19.30 -8.11
C ILE A 8 -31.92 -18.47 -8.79
N LEU A 9 -32.29 -17.47 -9.60
CA LEU A 9 -31.33 -16.58 -10.24
C LEU A 9 -30.55 -15.75 -9.20
N PHE A 10 -31.21 -15.26 -8.15
CA PHE A 10 -30.56 -14.50 -7.07
C PHE A 10 -29.61 -15.37 -6.24
N VAL A 11 -29.96 -16.64 -5.98
CA VAL A 11 -29.09 -17.62 -5.30
C VAL A 11 -27.91 -18.03 -6.16
N CYS A 12 -28.09 -18.18 -7.48
CA CYS A 12 -26.98 -18.45 -8.39
C CYS A 12 -26.03 -17.26 -8.50
N ILE A 13 -26.55 -16.04 -8.57
CA ILE A 13 -25.72 -14.83 -8.59
C ILE A 13 -24.95 -14.70 -7.27
N SER A 14 -25.60 -14.86 -6.10
CA SER A 14 -24.90 -14.77 -4.81
C SER A 14 -23.89 -15.88 -4.55
N ALA A 15 -24.09 -17.08 -5.12
CA ALA A 15 -23.17 -18.21 -4.97
C ALA A 15 -21.98 -18.18 -5.96
N PHE A 16 -22.15 -17.64 -7.17
CA PHE A 16 -21.09 -17.57 -8.18
C PHE A 16 -20.30 -16.25 -8.20
N PHE A 17 -20.89 -15.14 -7.76
CA PHE A 17 -20.20 -13.85 -7.66
C PHE A 17 -18.97 -13.84 -6.73
N PRO A 18 -18.97 -14.50 -5.55
CA PRO A 18 -17.80 -14.51 -4.69
C PRO A 18 -16.63 -15.31 -5.28
N VAL A 19 -16.89 -16.29 -6.15
CA VAL A 19 -15.81 -17.08 -6.81
C VAL A 19 -15.10 -16.24 -7.88
N PHE A 20 -15.82 -15.40 -8.60
CA PHE A 20 -15.22 -14.50 -9.60
C PHE A 20 -14.41 -13.38 -8.94
N LEU A 21 -14.82 -12.91 -7.76
CA LEU A 21 -14.10 -11.89 -6.98
C LEU A 21 -12.93 -12.44 -6.16
N CYS A 22 -12.84 -13.76 -6.00
CA CYS A 22 -11.77 -14.41 -5.22
C CYS A 22 -10.68 -15.02 -6.11
N ALA A 23 -10.79 -14.91 -7.43
CA ALA A 23 -9.62 -15.06 -8.28
C ALA A 23 -8.64 -13.94 -7.94
N ASP A 24 -7.39 -14.27 -7.65
CA ASP A 24 -6.34 -13.26 -7.55
C ASP A 24 -6.40 -12.42 -8.84
N PRO A 25 -6.68 -11.10 -8.76
CA PRO A 25 -6.79 -10.27 -9.97
C PRO A 25 -5.44 -10.14 -10.68
N TRP A 26 -4.39 -10.60 -10.00
CA TRP A 26 -3.02 -10.58 -10.43
C TRP A 26 -2.68 -11.98 -10.93
N GLY A 27 -2.27 -12.08 -12.19
CA GLY A 27 -1.85 -13.34 -12.79
C GLY A 27 -0.70 -14.00 -12.01
N LYS A 28 -0.40 -15.25 -12.37
CA LYS A 28 0.67 -16.08 -11.75
C LYS A 28 2.03 -15.37 -11.68
N ASP A 29 2.27 -14.40 -12.55
CA ASP A 29 3.48 -13.59 -12.61
C ASP A 29 3.69 -12.67 -11.39
N ALA A 30 2.63 -12.36 -10.63
CA ALA A 30 2.74 -11.58 -9.38
C ALA A 30 3.58 -12.30 -8.30
N GLU A 31 3.76 -13.61 -8.43
CA GLU A 31 4.64 -14.38 -7.53
C GLU A 31 6.12 -14.00 -7.70
N LEU A 32 6.54 -13.56 -8.89
CA LEU A 32 7.92 -13.13 -9.16
C LEU A 32 8.29 -11.83 -8.43
N ALA A 33 7.28 -11.02 -8.06
CA ALA A 33 7.47 -9.77 -7.33
C ALA A 33 7.69 -9.97 -5.81
N LYS A 34 7.56 -11.20 -5.29
CA LYS A 34 7.78 -11.51 -3.87
C LYS A 34 9.27 -11.50 -3.53
N CYS A 35 9.84 -10.31 -3.37
CA CYS A 35 10.95 -10.16 -2.44
C CYS A 35 10.34 -9.82 -1.06
N PRO A 36 10.45 -10.70 -0.05
CA PRO A 36 9.88 -10.43 1.26
C PRO A 36 10.74 -9.35 1.93
N THR A 37 10.43 -8.08 1.65
CA THR A 37 10.90 -6.97 2.47
C THR A 37 10.29 -7.18 3.84
N LYS A 38 11.04 -7.78 4.76
CA LYS A 38 10.68 -7.91 6.17
C LYS A 38 10.27 -6.51 6.64
N ARG A 39 8.95 -6.27 6.70
CA ARG A 39 8.31 -5.01 7.08
C ARG A 39 8.86 -4.69 8.45
N ILE A 40 9.71 -3.68 8.54
CA ILE A 40 10.11 -3.17 9.84
C ILE A 40 8.82 -2.58 10.40
N GLU A 41 8.18 -3.32 11.30
CA GLU A 41 7.07 -2.83 12.09
C GLU A 41 7.63 -1.73 12.98
N SER A 42 7.62 -0.50 12.46
CA SER A 42 7.78 0.66 13.31
C SER A 42 6.64 0.62 14.32
N HIS A 43 7.01 0.38 15.59
CA HIS A 43 6.16 0.35 16.78
C HIS A 43 5.50 1.72 17.08
N SER A 44 5.09 2.45 16.05
CA SER A 44 4.36 3.70 16.17
C SER A 44 2.89 3.38 16.33
N ALA A 45 2.34 3.80 17.48
CA ALA A 45 0.93 3.66 17.83
C ALA A 45 0.01 4.17 16.70
N SER A 46 -1.18 3.58 16.60
CA SER A 46 -2.25 3.98 15.67
C SER A 46 -2.37 5.49 15.53
N CYS A 47 -2.65 5.97 14.32
CA CYS A 47 -2.82 7.38 14.02
C CYS A 47 -3.74 8.11 15.02
N LYS A 48 -3.30 9.29 15.49
CA LYS A 48 -4.01 10.13 16.47
C LYS A 48 -5.42 10.55 16.03
N THR A 49 -5.66 10.63 14.72
CA THR A 49 -6.99 10.94 14.16
C THR A 49 -7.77 9.64 13.98
N PRO A 50 -8.78 9.32 14.82
CA PRO A 50 -9.28 7.96 14.95
C PRO A 50 -9.96 7.45 13.67
N VAL A 51 -10.88 8.24 13.10
CA VAL A 51 -11.63 7.82 11.91
C VAL A 51 -10.80 7.98 10.64
N LEU A 52 -10.30 9.20 10.38
CA LEU A 52 -9.53 9.50 9.17
C LEU A 52 -8.21 8.74 9.14
N GLY A 53 -7.53 8.63 10.28
CA GLY A 53 -6.30 7.86 10.42
C GLY A 53 -6.53 6.39 10.13
N MET A 54 -7.56 5.77 10.71
CA MET A 54 -7.89 4.37 10.41
C MET A 54 -8.19 4.15 8.93
N LEU A 55 -9.00 5.03 8.32
CA LEU A 55 -9.31 4.94 6.90
C LEU A 55 -8.05 5.09 6.04
N GLY A 56 -7.22 6.09 6.33
CA GLY A 56 -5.97 6.34 5.63
C GLY A 56 -4.98 5.19 5.77
N GLU A 57 -4.78 4.65 6.97
CA GLU A 57 -3.93 3.48 7.20
C GLU A 57 -4.43 2.27 6.40
N LYS A 58 -5.74 2.02 6.38
CA LYS A 58 -6.33 0.93 5.59
C LYS A 58 -6.09 1.09 4.09
N VAL A 59 -6.25 2.31 3.56
CA VAL A 59 -6.00 2.60 2.14
C VAL A 59 -4.52 2.39 1.79
N ILE A 60 -3.60 2.87 2.63
CA ILE A 60 -2.16 2.66 2.40
C ILE A 60 -1.80 1.18 2.48
N ARG A 61 -2.36 0.45 3.45
CA ARG A 61 -2.15 -1.00 3.56
C ARG A 61 -2.70 -1.75 2.37
N PHE A 62 -3.90 -1.41 1.91
CA PHE A 62 -4.47 -1.95 0.68
C PHE A 62 -3.57 -1.69 -0.53
N HIS A 63 -3.03 -0.47 -0.67
CA HIS A 63 -2.04 -0.18 -1.70
C HIS A 63 -0.79 -1.06 -1.56
N GLN A 64 -0.22 -1.18 -0.36
CA GLN A 64 1.01 -1.97 -0.12
C GLN A 64 0.81 -3.47 -0.34
N GLU A 65 -0.37 -4.01 -0.04
CA GLU A 65 -0.63 -5.45 -0.03
C GLU A 65 -1.30 -5.94 -1.31
N VAL A 66 -2.02 -5.07 -2.02
CA VAL A 66 -2.79 -5.44 -3.22
C VAL A 66 -2.20 -4.79 -4.47
N LEU A 67 -1.93 -3.48 -4.46
CA LEU A 67 -1.47 -2.77 -5.66
C LEU A 67 0.05 -2.89 -5.89
N SER A 68 0.84 -2.67 -4.84
CA SER A 68 2.30 -2.64 -4.91
C SER A 68 2.93 -3.97 -5.35
N PRO A 69 2.43 -5.16 -4.94
CA PRO A 69 3.00 -6.42 -5.41
C PRO A 69 2.80 -6.63 -6.91
N ALA A 70 1.68 -6.14 -7.47
CA ALA A 70 1.43 -6.21 -8.90
C ALA A 70 2.29 -5.23 -9.70
N ASP A 71 2.59 -4.07 -9.12
CA ASP A 71 3.30 -2.98 -9.80
C ASP A 71 4.84 -3.06 -9.67
N GLY A 72 5.33 -3.85 -8.70
CA GLY A 72 6.74 -4.03 -8.38
C GLY A 72 7.35 -2.89 -7.54
N PRO A 73 8.61 -3.03 -7.12
CA PRO A 73 9.30 -2.00 -6.35
C PRO A 73 9.66 -0.80 -7.25
N ARG A 74 8.90 0.29 -7.14
CA ARG A 74 9.15 1.54 -7.90
C ARG A 74 9.77 2.68 -7.11
N SER A 75 9.82 2.57 -5.78
CA SER A 75 10.24 3.69 -4.96
C SER A 75 11.76 3.87 -4.97
N HIS A 76 12.21 5.12 -5.14
CA HIS A 76 13.64 5.49 -5.07
C HIS A 76 14.11 5.88 -3.67
N PHE A 77 13.20 5.80 -2.68
CA PHE A 77 13.48 6.19 -1.32
C PHE A 77 13.45 5.00 -0.33
N LEU A 78 14.23 5.13 0.74
CA LEU A 78 14.19 4.30 1.93
C LEU A 78 13.81 5.14 3.17
N PRO A 79 12.74 4.77 3.90
CA PRO A 79 11.74 3.76 3.54
C PRO A 79 10.96 4.15 2.26
N SER A 80 10.23 3.20 1.66
CA SER A 80 9.39 3.50 0.48
C SER A 80 8.39 4.64 0.77
N SER A 81 8.00 5.41 -0.25
CA SER A 81 7.08 6.55 -0.07
C SER A 81 5.76 6.19 0.61
N SER A 82 5.19 5.01 0.33
CA SER A 82 3.97 4.52 0.99
C SER A 82 4.20 4.22 2.48
N GLN A 83 5.35 3.65 2.82
CA GLN A 83 5.72 3.37 4.21
C GLN A 83 6.03 4.67 4.97
N TYR A 84 6.70 5.63 4.33
CA TYR A 84 6.91 6.96 4.88
C TYR A 84 5.58 7.66 5.20
N MET A 85 4.63 7.66 4.26
CA MET A 85 3.31 8.27 4.48
C MET A 85 2.59 7.61 5.66
N LEU A 86 2.63 6.27 5.75
CA LEU A 86 2.05 5.54 6.89
C LEU A 86 2.67 5.96 8.23
N GLU A 87 4.00 6.03 8.29
CA GLU A 87 4.73 6.44 9.50
C GLU A 87 4.48 7.89 9.86
N ALA A 88 4.44 8.79 8.87
CA ALA A 88 4.13 10.20 9.06
C ALA A 88 2.69 10.39 9.57
N MET A 89 1.72 9.63 9.06
CA MET A 89 0.34 9.67 9.55
C MET A 89 0.24 9.17 10.98
N ARG A 90 0.95 8.10 11.34
CA ARG A 90 0.98 7.61 12.73
C ARG A 90 1.60 8.62 13.69
N LYS A 91 2.70 9.27 13.30
CA LYS A 91 3.42 10.25 14.12
C LYS A 91 2.68 11.59 14.25
N TYR A 92 2.22 12.15 13.14
CA TYR A 92 1.71 13.52 13.04
C TYR A 92 0.19 13.65 12.87
N GLY A 93 -0.52 12.53 12.66
CA GLY A 93 -1.96 12.53 12.36
C GLY A 93 -2.24 12.54 10.85
N PHE A 94 -3.50 12.30 10.47
CA PHE A 94 -3.90 12.10 9.07
C PHE A 94 -3.47 13.26 8.16
N PHE A 95 -3.85 14.50 8.46
CA PHE A 95 -3.62 15.63 7.55
C PHE A 95 -2.15 15.95 7.36
N GLN A 96 -1.39 16.10 8.45
CA GLN A 96 0.03 16.41 8.36
C GLN A 96 0.82 15.26 7.73
N GLY A 97 0.55 14.01 8.14
CA GLY A 97 1.20 12.86 7.56
C GLY A 97 0.88 12.65 6.07
N PHE A 98 -0.37 12.88 5.68
CA PHE A 98 -0.80 12.82 4.28
C PHE A 98 -0.10 13.89 3.45
N SER A 99 -0.06 15.14 3.91
CA SER A 99 0.64 16.23 3.22
C SER A 99 2.15 15.95 3.06
N MET A 100 2.81 15.42 4.10
CA MET A 100 4.22 15.02 4.03
C MET A 100 4.45 13.89 3.01
N GLY A 101 3.54 12.90 2.97
CA GLY A 101 3.61 11.82 1.99
C GLY A 101 3.39 12.30 0.55
N CYS A 102 2.42 13.19 0.32
CA CYS A 102 2.16 13.78 -1.00
C CYS A 102 3.35 14.64 -1.49
N ASP A 103 3.91 15.46 -0.61
CA ASP A 103 5.10 16.26 -0.89
C ASP A 103 6.29 15.37 -1.27
N ARG A 104 6.51 14.24 -0.58
CA ARG A 104 7.53 13.26 -0.97
C ARG A 104 7.24 12.62 -2.32
N LEU A 105 5.99 12.26 -2.61
CA LEU A 105 5.59 11.65 -3.88
C LEU A 105 5.87 12.57 -5.06
N MET A 106 5.68 13.88 -4.90
CA MET A 106 6.03 14.88 -5.92
C MET A 106 7.54 14.94 -6.22
N ARG A 107 8.38 14.48 -5.29
CA ARG A 107 9.85 14.40 -5.45
C ARG A 107 10.34 13.03 -5.87
N GLU A 108 9.42 12.09 -6.12
CA GLU A 108 9.74 10.73 -6.51
C GLU A 108 10.15 10.68 -7.99
N ASN A 109 11.45 10.61 -8.22
CA ASN A 109 12.08 10.53 -9.53
C ASN A 109 13.46 9.85 -9.42
N SER A 110 14.04 9.50 -10.55
CA SER A 110 15.40 8.94 -10.64
C SER A 110 16.52 9.97 -10.52
N ASP A 111 16.19 11.27 -10.52
CA ASP A 111 17.18 12.33 -10.58
C ASP A 111 18.05 12.38 -9.33
N PRO A 112 19.34 12.74 -9.46
CA PRO A 112 20.25 12.92 -8.34
C PRO A 112 19.90 14.19 -7.57
N TRP A 113 18.96 14.07 -6.65
CA TRP A 113 18.61 15.10 -5.67
C TRP A 113 19.58 15.13 -4.50
N VAL A 114 19.59 16.23 -3.74
CA VAL A 114 20.38 16.43 -2.51
C VAL A 114 19.76 15.65 -1.34
N TYR A 115 19.66 14.33 -1.48
CA TYR A 115 19.33 13.42 -0.39
C TYR A 115 20.58 12.63 0.00
N PRO A 116 20.79 12.37 1.30
CA PRO A 116 21.75 11.35 1.71
C PRO A 116 21.34 10.04 1.06
N LYS A 117 22.32 9.20 0.70
CA LYS A 117 22.08 7.91 0.05
C LYS A 117 22.49 6.80 1.01
N THR A 118 21.74 5.71 0.99
CA THR A 118 22.06 4.50 1.75
C THR A 118 21.97 3.28 0.84
N LEU A 119 22.57 2.17 1.27
CA LEU A 119 22.45 0.88 0.59
C LEU A 119 21.22 0.15 1.15
N ASP A 120 20.35 -0.28 0.25
CA ASP A 120 19.31 -1.27 0.59
C ASP A 120 19.95 -2.63 0.93
N ARG A 121 19.16 -3.55 1.49
CA ARG A 121 19.57 -4.95 1.74
C ARG A 121 20.07 -5.66 0.47
N SER A 122 19.56 -5.26 -0.69
CA SER A 122 19.99 -5.76 -2.00
C SER A 122 21.34 -5.18 -2.47
N GLY A 123 21.93 -4.23 -1.74
CA GLY A 123 23.11 -3.47 -2.16
C GLY A 123 22.81 -2.34 -3.15
N THR A 124 21.52 -2.04 -3.39
CA THR A 124 21.10 -0.96 -4.29
C THR A 124 21.20 0.41 -3.59
N LEU A 125 21.78 1.39 -4.28
CA LEU A 125 21.89 2.76 -3.78
C LEU A 125 20.53 3.48 -3.85
N MET A 126 20.02 3.92 -2.71
CA MET A 126 18.67 4.48 -2.54
C MET A 126 18.74 5.83 -1.81
N LYS A 127 17.78 6.72 -2.06
CA LYS A 127 17.66 8.00 -1.34
C LYS A 127 17.19 7.72 0.10
N TRP A 128 17.94 8.16 1.10
CA TRP A 128 17.60 8.01 2.51
C TRP A 128 16.82 9.23 3.00
N ASP A 129 15.58 9.00 3.43
CA ASP A 129 14.70 10.06 3.93
C ASP A 129 13.69 9.45 4.91
N PRO A 130 14.05 9.20 6.18
CA PRO A 130 13.12 8.69 7.18
C PRO A 130 12.18 9.79 7.67
N VAL A 131 11.06 9.41 8.28
CA VAL A 131 10.20 10.39 8.97
C VAL A 131 11.03 11.03 10.10
N PRO A 132 11.21 12.38 10.11
CA PRO A 132 11.92 13.10 11.17
C PRO A 132 11.30 12.81 12.53
#